data_AF-A0A9W6WJJ9-F1
#
_entry.id   AF-A0A9W6WJJ9-F1
#
_cell.length_a   1.000
_cell.length_b   1.000
_cell.length_c   1.000
_cell.angle_alpha   90.00
_cell.angle_beta   90.00
_cell.angle_gamma   90.00
#
_symmetry.space_group_name_H-M   'P 1'
#
loop_
_entity.id
_entity.type
_entity.pdbx_description
1 polymer ?
#
loop_
_entity_poly.entity_id
_entity_poly.type
_entity_poly.pdbx_seq_one_letter_code
_entity_poly.pdbx_strand_id
1 'polypeptide(L)'
;MSENNHQNTASLNRKRPLGAIHTNSSKDDENDTRASKKINFSKPVAVLVSLDPNNIPNIELPRKASSKIGRSKKCDVVLKPLDISTVHCEIGVSRIENNGVFMDVIFLKDSSSNGTFINSQLVGKGNSCLVRSGDKVSFASSSHFVLVYNSELNSEDEKYFNGKNGSKSQSNGSSSECNKKNNRSNMCS
;
A
#
# COMPACT_ATOMS: atom_id res chain seq x y z
N MET A 1 -13.15 37.42 61.34
CA MET A 1 -13.20 38.78 60.75
C MET A 1 -12.63 38.62 59.35
N SER A 2 -13.33 38.76 58.22
CA SER A 2 -14.62 39.36 57.89
C SER A 2 -15.03 38.84 56.50
N GLU A 3 -16.33 38.88 56.24
CA GLU A 3 -17.07 38.35 55.09
C GLU A 3 -16.71 39.03 53.75
N ASN A 4 -17.00 38.36 52.62
CA ASN A 4 -17.97 38.88 51.65
C ASN A 4 -18.37 37.88 50.55
N ASN A 5 -19.64 38.02 50.17
CA ASN A 5 -20.54 37.11 49.47
C ASN A 5 -21.01 37.74 48.13
N HIS A 6 -21.72 36.96 47.31
CA HIS A 6 -22.53 37.29 46.11
C HIS A 6 -21.82 37.28 44.74
N GLN A 7 -22.48 36.99 43.61
CA GLN A 7 -23.54 36.07 43.16
C GLN A 7 -23.68 36.35 41.65
N ASN A 8 -23.66 35.30 40.83
CA ASN A 8 -24.49 35.02 39.64
C ASN A 8 -25.06 36.18 38.77
N THR A 9 -24.76 36.20 37.46
CA THR A 9 -25.72 36.65 36.41
C THR A 9 -25.50 35.91 35.07
N ALA A 10 -26.61 35.57 34.42
CA ALA A 10 -26.73 34.87 33.15
C ALA A 10 -26.87 35.82 31.94
N SER A 11 -26.59 35.36 30.72
CA SER A 11 -27.15 35.82 29.42
C SER A 11 -26.64 34.89 28.29
N LEU A 12 -27.39 33.97 27.67
CA LEU A 12 -28.44 34.09 26.64
C LEU A 12 -28.04 34.70 25.29
N ASN A 13 -28.28 33.88 24.24
CA ASN A 13 -28.64 34.22 22.85
C ASN A 13 -27.55 34.65 21.84
N ARG A 14 -27.31 33.81 20.81
CA ARG A 14 -28.00 33.99 19.51
C ARG A 14 -27.77 32.85 18.49
N LYS A 15 -28.86 32.59 17.78
CA LYS A 15 -29.16 31.59 16.76
C LYS A 15 -28.27 31.73 15.51
N ARG A 16 -27.88 30.62 14.88
CA ARG A 16 -27.40 30.61 13.48
C ARG A 16 -28.59 30.41 12.55
N PRO A 17 -28.79 31.26 11.52
CA PRO A 17 -29.91 31.15 10.60
C PRO A 17 -29.68 30.06 9.54
N LEU A 18 -30.78 29.39 9.19
CA LEU A 18 -30.98 28.58 8.00
C LEU A 18 -31.48 29.48 6.85
N GLY A 19 -31.02 29.20 5.63
CA GLY A 19 -31.56 29.72 4.37
C GLY A 19 -30.43 30.03 3.39
N ALA A 20 -30.59 29.92 2.07
CA ALA A 20 -31.51 29.21 1.20
C ALA A 20 -30.81 29.24 -0.18
N ILE A 21 -30.95 28.17 -0.96
CA ILE A 21 -31.15 28.07 -2.42
C ILE A 21 -30.50 29.17 -3.30
N HIS A 22 -29.79 28.79 -4.37
CA HIS A 22 -30.09 29.21 -5.75
C HIS A 22 -29.39 28.29 -6.76
N THR A 23 -30.24 27.82 -7.68
CA THR A 23 -29.98 27.11 -8.93
C THR A 23 -29.14 27.95 -9.88
N ASN A 24 -28.34 27.31 -10.74
CA ASN A 24 -28.15 27.73 -12.13
C ASN A 24 -27.74 26.54 -13.00
N SER A 25 -28.62 26.23 -13.93
CA SER A 25 -28.43 25.39 -15.12
C SER A 25 -27.96 26.25 -16.31
N SER A 26 -27.38 25.57 -17.31
CA SER A 26 -26.99 26.00 -18.68
C SER A 26 -25.50 26.33 -18.80
N LYS A 27 -24.64 25.55 -19.47
CA LYS A 27 -24.57 25.02 -20.86
C LYS A 27 -23.62 25.86 -21.72
N ASP A 28 -23.00 25.18 -22.69
CA ASP A 28 -22.10 25.62 -23.76
C ASP A 28 -20.60 25.44 -23.39
N ASP A 29 -20.03 24.25 -23.61
CA ASP A 29 -19.45 23.74 -24.87
C ASP A 29 -18.17 24.50 -25.30
N GLU A 30 -17.00 23.92 -25.02
CA GLU A 30 -15.87 23.85 -25.96
C GLU A 30 -14.74 22.94 -25.42
N ASN A 31 -14.75 21.70 -25.93
CA ASN A 31 -13.62 20.97 -26.50
C ASN A 31 -12.21 21.18 -25.91
N ASP A 32 -11.83 20.32 -24.96
CA ASP A 32 -10.47 19.77 -24.95
C ASP A 32 -10.51 18.29 -24.60
N THR A 33 -10.31 17.47 -25.63
CA THR A 33 -10.41 16.02 -25.59
C THR A 33 -9.11 15.44 -25.04
N ARG A 34 -8.81 15.67 -23.75
CA ARG A 34 -7.87 14.81 -23.03
C ARG A 34 -8.66 13.72 -22.34
N ALA A 35 -8.84 12.63 -23.10
CA ALA A 35 -9.32 11.35 -22.61
C ALA A 35 -8.54 10.95 -21.35
N SER A 36 -9.07 11.33 -20.20
CA SER A 36 -8.62 10.84 -18.91
C SER A 36 -9.08 9.39 -18.88
N LYS A 37 -8.17 8.51 -19.32
CA LYS A 37 -8.30 7.06 -19.32
C LYS A 37 -8.79 6.67 -17.92
N LYS A 38 -10.10 6.46 -17.77
CA LYS A 38 -10.69 5.94 -16.54
C LYS A 38 -10.05 4.57 -16.33
N ILE A 39 -9.01 4.51 -15.51
CA ILE A 39 -8.38 3.26 -15.14
C ILE A 39 -9.49 2.45 -14.46
N ASN A 40 -9.81 1.28 -15.00
CA ASN A 40 -10.78 0.38 -14.41
C ASN A 40 -10.24 -0.08 -13.04
N PHE A 41 -10.56 0.67 -11.98
CA PHE A 41 -10.25 0.33 -10.59
C PHE A 41 -11.06 -0.89 -10.10
N SER A 42 -11.90 -1.49 -10.94
CA SER A 42 -12.75 -2.62 -10.57
C SER A 42 -11.99 -3.94 -10.45
N LYS A 43 -10.81 -4.07 -11.07
CA LYS A 43 -10.04 -5.31 -11.05
C LYS A 43 -8.79 -5.18 -10.18
N PRO A 44 -8.56 -6.08 -9.21
CA PRO A 44 -7.35 -6.06 -8.39
C PRO A 44 -6.11 -6.41 -9.23
N VAL A 45 -4.99 -5.76 -8.90
CA VAL A 45 -3.70 -5.95 -9.60
C VAL A 45 -3.05 -7.27 -9.21
N ALA A 46 -3.17 -7.62 -7.94
CA ALA A 46 -2.66 -8.86 -7.40
C ALA A 46 -3.51 -9.32 -6.22
N VAL A 47 -3.36 -10.58 -5.86
CA VAL A 47 -3.99 -11.20 -4.71
C VAL A 47 -2.91 -11.80 -3.83
N LEU A 48 -2.94 -11.49 -2.54
CA LEU A 48 -2.20 -12.23 -1.53
C LEU A 48 -3.05 -13.43 -1.12
N VAL A 49 -2.66 -14.61 -1.59
CA VAL A 49 -3.32 -15.87 -1.26
C VAL A 49 -2.80 -16.32 0.10
N SER A 50 -3.67 -16.50 1.09
CA SER A 50 -3.25 -16.98 2.40
C SER A 50 -2.87 -18.46 2.33
N LEU A 51 -1.79 -18.84 3.02
CA LEU A 51 -1.42 -20.24 3.20
C LEU A 51 -2.25 -20.92 4.29
N ASP A 52 -2.95 -20.15 5.14
CA ASP A 52 -3.78 -20.63 6.24
C ASP A 52 -5.22 -20.12 6.09
N PRO A 53 -5.99 -20.64 5.10
CA PRO A 53 -7.31 -20.10 4.73
C PRO A 53 -8.35 -20.18 5.85
N ASN A 54 -8.14 -21.07 6.82
CA ASN A 54 -9.04 -21.23 7.97
C ASN A 54 -8.97 -20.03 8.94
N ASN A 55 -7.83 -19.34 8.99
CA ASN A 55 -7.58 -18.27 9.95
C ASN A 55 -7.53 -16.90 9.28
N ILE A 56 -7.00 -16.84 8.06
CA ILE A 56 -6.72 -15.59 7.36
C ILE A 56 -7.27 -15.67 5.93
N PRO A 57 -8.16 -14.74 5.53
CA PRO A 57 -8.69 -14.72 4.17
C PRO A 57 -7.64 -14.21 3.17
N ASN A 58 -7.90 -14.47 1.89
CA ASN A 58 -7.14 -13.86 0.80
C ASN A 58 -7.36 -12.33 0.79
N ILE A 59 -6.32 -11.60 0.40
CA ILE A 59 -6.36 -10.13 0.36
C ILE A 59 -6.17 -9.70 -1.09
N GLU A 60 -7.16 -8.99 -1.61
CA GLU A 60 -7.08 -8.38 -2.94
C GLU A 60 -6.39 -7.03 -2.86
N LEU A 61 -5.40 -6.82 -3.72
CA LEU A 61 -4.67 -5.56 -3.81
C LEU A 61 -5.28 -4.72 -4.94
N PRO A 62 -6.02 -3.64 -4.62
CA PRO A 62 -6.55 -2.74 -5.63
C PRO A 62 -5.40 -2.01 -6.34
N ARG A 63 -5.68 -1.44 -7.52
CA ARG A 63 -4.74 -0.57 -8.23
C ARG A 63 -4.63 0.81 -7.57
N LYS A 64 -4.23 0.83 -6.30
CA LYS A 64 -4.01 2.03 -5.48
C LYS A 64 -2.52 2.21 -5.25
N ALA A 65 -2.09 3.47 -5.12
CA ALA A 65 -0.69 3.82 -4.86
C ALA A 65 -0.13 3.12 -3.61
N SER A 66 -0.94 3.04 -2.54
CA SER A 66 -0.59 2.26 -1.36
C SER A 66 -1.80 1.82 -0.52
N SER A 67 -1.66 0.65 0.09
CA SER A 67 -2.61 0.02 1.01
C SER A 67 -1.88 -0.33 2.30
N LYS A 68 -2.42 0.11 3.43
CA LYS A 68 -1.84 -0.15 4.75
C LYS A 68 -2.38 -1.47 5.29
N ILE A 69 -1.48 -2.31 5.74
CA ILE A 69 -1.80 -3.60 6.36
C ILE A 69 -1.40 -3.53 7.84
N GLY A 70 -2.27 -3.98 8.72
CA GLY A 70 -1.96 -4.02 10.14
C GLY A 70 -3.11 -4.54 10.99
N ARG A 71 -2.95 -4.46 12.31
CA ARG A 71 -3.97 -4.91 13.28
C ARG A 71 -5.07 -3.87 13.51
N SER A 72 -4.83 -2.61 13.17
CA SER A 72 -5.79 -1.52 13.38
C SER A 72 -6.93 -1.57 12.37
N LYS A 73 -8.16 -1.29 12.81
CA LYS A 73 -9.32 -1.09 11.93
C LYS A 73 -9.18 0.12 10.98
N LYS A 74 -8.19 0.99 11.21
CA LYS A 74 -7.88 2.13 10.34
C LYS A 74 -7.02 1.75 9.12
N CYS A 75 -6.49 0.53 9.09
CA CYS A 75 -5.74 0.00 7.95
C CYS A 75 -6.71 -0.45 6.84
N ASP A 76 -6.26 -0.39 5.58
CA ASP A 76 -7.03 -0.89 4.44
C ASP A 76 -7.25 -2.41 4.56
N VAL A 77 -6.24 -3.12 5.10
CA VAL A 77 -6.30 -4.55 5.37
C VAL A 77 -6.05 -4.80 6.85
N VAL A 78 -7.01 -5.46 7.49
CA VAL A 78 -6.98 -5.74 8.93
C VAL A 78 -6.65 -7.21 9.17
N LEU A 79 -5.51 -7.45 9.80
CA LEU A 79 -5.09 -8.79 10.22
C LEU A 79 -5.39 -8.98 11.71
N LYS A 80 -5.96 -10.13 12.07
CA LYS A 80 -6.38 -10.46 13.45
C LYS A 80 -5.24 -10.84 14.41
N PRO A 81 -4.16 -11.51 13.98
CA PRO A 81 -3.13 -11.97 14.91
C PRO A 81 -2.49 -10.86 15.76
N LEU A 82 -2.15 -11.19 17.01
CA LEU A 82 -1.66 -10.24 18.01
C LEU A 82 -0.20 -9.81 17.79
N ASP A 83 0.60 -10.65 17.13
CA ASP A 83 2.00 -10.39 16.77
C ASP A 83 2.14 -9.37 15.62
N ILE A 84 1.03 -8.93 15.04
CA ILE A 84 1.01 -7.92 13.99
C ILE A 84 0.92 -6.53 14.62
N SER A 85 1.83 -5.65 14.22
CA SER A 85 1.81 -4.24 14.60
C SER A 85 0.52 -3.52 14.17
N THR A 86 0.15 -2.47 14.91
CA THR A 86 -1.02 -1.62 14.62
C THR A 86 -1.06 -1.14 13.17
N VAL A 87 0.10 -0.72 12.66
CA VAL A 87 0.43 -0.55 11.25
C VAL A 87 1.69 -1.37 11.02
N HIS A 88 1.59 -2.42 10.21
CA HIS A 88 2.66 -3.41 10.03
C HIS A 88 3.47 -3.08 8.79
N CYS A 89 2.83 -3.00 7.65
CA CYS A 89 3.48 -2.68 6.39
C CYS A 89 2.54 -1.88 5.49
N GLU A 90 3.14 -1.32 4.45
CA GLU A 90 2.46 -0.63 3.38
C GLU A 90 2.82 -1.33 2.08
N ILE A 91 1.81 -1.80 1.35
CA ILE A 91 1.98 -2.45 0.06
C ILE A 91 1.33 -1.58 -1.02
N GLY A 92 1.99 -1.41 -2.14
CA GLY A 92 1.51 -0.51 -3.19
C GLY A 92 1.94 -0.97 -4.57
N VAL A 93 1.28 -0.41 -5.57
CA VAL A 93 1.64 -0.61 -6.98
C VAL A 93 2.28 0.66 -7.47
N SER A 94 3.49 0.54 -8.02
CA SER A 94 4.18 1.61 -8.74
C SER A 94 4.26 1.24 -10.21
N ARG A 95 4.07 2.21 -11.08
CA ARG A 95 4.25 2.03 -12.53
C ARG A 95 5.65 2.49 -12.91
N ILE A 96 6.44 1.60 -13.47
CA ILE A 96 7.80 1.87 -13.95
C ILE A 96 7.79 1.77 -15.47
N GLU A 97 8.45 2.73 -16.11
CA GLU A 97 8.72 2.68 -17.56
C GLU A 97 10.08 1.99 -17.79
N ASN A 98 10.10 0.99 -18.65
CA ASN A 98 11.33 0.32 -19.09
C ASN A 98 11.29 0.19 -20.62
N ASN A 99 12.22 0.85 -21.31
CA ASN A 99 12.33 0.86 -22.77
C ASN A 99 11.02 1.20 -23.50
N GLY A 100 10.28 2.21 -22.99
CA GLY A 100 9.00 2.64 -23.57
C GLY A 100 7.80 1.73 -23.24
N VAL A 101 8.01 0.71 -22.40
CA VAL A 101 6.97 -0.21 -21.93
C VAL A 101 6.65 0.08 -20.46
N PHE A 102 5.38 0.26 -20.14
CA PHE A 102 4.93 0.52 -18.78
C PHE A 102 4.64 -0.79 -18.05
N MET A 103 5.29 -1.01 -16.92
CA MET A 103 5.13 -2.22 -16.11
C MET A 103 4.68 -1.82 -14.71
N ASP A 104 3.66 -2.50 -14.21
CA ASP A 104 3.21 -2.35 -12.83
C ASP A 104 4.04 -3.25 -11.92
N VAL A 105 4.74 -2.67 -10.95
CA VAL A 105 5.51 -3.38 -9.94
C VAL A 105 4.90 -3.18 -8.56
N ILE A 106 4.88 -4.25 -7.77
CA ILE A 106 4.43 -4.20 -6.38
C ILE A 106 5.63 -3.95 -5.49
N PHE A 107 5.52 -2.93 -4.65
CA PHE A 107 6.49 -2.64 -3.61
C PHE A 107 5.86 -2.88 -2.23
N LEU A 108 6.69 -3.34 -1.30
CA LEU A 108 6.33 -3.55 0.09
C LEU A 108 7.30 -2.75 0.96
N LYS A 109 6.75 -1.93 1.84
CA LYS A 109 7.49 -1.15 2.84
C LYS A 109 7.17 -1.67 4.23
N ASP A 110 8.19 -2.13 4.93
CA ASP A 110 8.05 -2.67 6.28
C ASP A 110 8.11 -1.53 7.31
N SER A 111 7.14 -1.50 8.23
CA SER A 111 7.12 -0.57 9.37
C SER A 111 6.92 -1.30 10.70
N SER A 112 6.97 -2.64 10.65
CA SER A 112 6.58 -3.51 11.75
C SER A 112 7.63 -3.58 12.84
N SER A 113 7.19 -4.05 14.01
CA SER A 113 8.09 -4.36 15.13
C SER A 113 8.66 -5.77 15.03
N ASN A 114 7.87 -6.72 14.53
CA ASN A 114 8.23 -8.14 14.48
C ASN A 114 8.83 -8.57 13.12
N GLY A 115 8.89 -7.64 12.16
CA GLY A 115 9.47 -7.85 10.84
C GLY A 115 8.48 -8.36 9.81
N THR A 116 8.71 -7.94 8.56
CA THR A 116 8.14 -8.55 7.37
C THR A 116 9.20 -9.40 6.66
N PHE A 117 8.81 -10.59 6.19
CA PHE A 117 9.70 -11.53 5.51
C PHE A 117 9.25 -11.81 4.09
N ILE A 118 10.19 -11.85 3.15
CA ILE A 118 9.97 -12.28 1.77
C ILE A 118 10.85 -13.49 1.48
N ASN A 119 10.25 -14.60 1.05
CA ASN A 119 10.96 -15.86 0.82
C ASN A 119 11.88 -16.23 2.01
N SER A 120 11.38 -16.05 3.24
CA SER A 120 12.08 -16.26 4.51
C SER A 120 13.23 -15.27 4.83
N GLN A 121 13.43 -14.24 4.01
CA GLN A 121 14.40 -13.17 4.25
C GLN A 121 13.74 -11.95 4.89
N LEU A 122 14.31 -11.45 5.99
CA LEU A 122 13.82 -10.24 6.67
C LEU A 122 14.05 -9.00 5.79
N VAL A 123 12.99 -8.23 5.55
CA VAL A 123 13.05 -6.91 4.88
C VAL A 123 13.60 -5.86 5.85
N GLY A 124 13.05 -5.81 7.05
CA GLY A 124 13.47 -4.92 8.14
C GLY A 124 12.75 -3.58 8.17
N LYS A 125 12.51 -3.08 9.38
CA LYS A 125 11.75 -1.87 9.64
C LYS A 125 12.35 -0.64 8.93
N GLY A 126 11.51 0.07 8.18
CA GLY A 126 11.84 1.27 7.42
C GLY A 126 12.33 0.97 5.99
N ASN A 127 12.65 -0.29 5.68
CA ASN A 127 13.10 -0.67 4.36
C ASN A 127 11.92 -0.96 3.44
N SER A 128 12.19 -0.85 2.14
CA SER A 128 11.25 -1.21 1.08
C SER A 128 11.88 -2.23 0.15
N CYS A 129 11.06 -3.08 -0.43
CA CYS A 129 11.47 -4.17 -1.30
C CYS A 129 10.45 -4.34 -2.43
N LEU A 130 10.89 -4.87 -3.56
CA LEU A 130 10.03 -5.21 -4.68
C LEU A 130 9.60 -6.67 -4.56
N VAL A 131 8.33 -6.94 -4.83
CA VAL A 131 7.73 -8.27 -4.69
C VAL A 131 7.18 -8.73 -6.03
N ARG A 132 7.50 -9.97 -6.41
CA ARG A 132 7.09 -10.59 -7.68
C ARG A 132 6.00 -11.62 -7.46
N SER A 133 5.35 -12.00 -8.56
CA SER A 133 4.37 -13.10 -8.53
C SER A 133 5.06 -14.39 -8.11
N GLY A 134 4.45 -15.13 -7.19
CA GLY A 134 4.96 -16.35 -6.60
C GLY A 134 5.79 -16.15 -5.33
N ASP A 135 6.14 -14.92 -4.95
CA ASP A 135 6.90 -14.68 -3.72
C ASP A 135 6.07 -14.97 -2.46
N LYS A 136 6.71 -15.63 -1.49
CA LYS A 136 6.12 -15.89 -0.17
C LYS A 136 6.33 -14.67 0.72
N VAL A 137 5.24 -14.01 1.10
CA VAL A 137 5.26 -12.87 2.00
C VAL A 137 4.74 -13.32 3.36
N SER A 138 5.52 -13.09 4.41
CA SER A 138 5.09 -13.37 5.79
C SER A 138 5.11 -12.09 6.62
N PHE A 139 3.99 -11.80 7.30
CA PHE A 139 3.89 -10.72 8.27
C PHE A 139 4.03 -11.32 9.66
N ALA A 140 5.08 -10.92 10.39
CA ALA A 140 5.46 -11.57 11.65
C ALA A 140 5.56 -13.10 11.49
N SER A 141 5.15 -13.86 12.51
CA SER A 141 5.27 -15.32 12.56
C SER A 141 3.95 -16.05 12.25
N SER A 142 2.82 -15.35 12.35
CA SER A 142 1.49 -15.98 12.28
C SER A 142 0.80 -15.88 10.92
N SER A 143 1.30 -15.04 10.01
CA SER A 143 0.57 -14.67 8.79
C SER A 143 1.43 -14.90 7.55
N HIS A 144 1.09 -15.93 6.79
CA HIS A 144 1.81 -16.31 5.58
C HIS A 144 0.94 -16.21 4.33
N PHE A 145 1.50 -15.65 3.28
CA PHE A 145 0.84 -15.42 2.00
C PHE A 145 1.75 -15.71 0.82
N VAL A 146 1.14 -15.96 -0.33
CA VAL A 146 1.81 -15.97 -1.64
C VAL A 146 1.20 -14.86 -2.47
N LEU A 147 2.05 -13.98 -3.01
CA LEU A 147 1.61 -12.91 -3.91
C LEU A 147 1.38 -13.48 -5.31
N VAL A 148 0.22 -13.24 -5.89
CA VAL A 148 -0.10 -13.66 -7.27
C VAL A 148 -0.57 -12.44 -8.07
N TYR A 149 0.13 -12.12 -9.15
CA TYR A 149 -0.28 -11.05 -10.06
C TYR A 149 -1.45 -11.49 -10.93
N ASN A 150 -2.31 -10.54 -11.26
CA ASN A 150 -3.38 -10.73 -12.22
C ASN A 150 -2.83 -10.55 -13.64
N SER A 151 -2.48 -11.64 -14.31
CA SER A 151 -1.79 -11.66 -15.61
C SER A 151 -2.53 -10.93 -16.73
N GLU A 152 -3.84 -10.83 -16.65
CA GLU A 152 -4.66 -10.17 -17.66
C GLU A 152 -4.38 -8.66 -17.76
N LEU A 153 -3.85 -8.03 -16.70
CA LEU A 153 -3.58 -6.58 -16.66
C LEU A 153 -2.25 -6.17 -17.30
N ASN A 154 -1.38 -7.13 -17.64
CA ASN A 154 -0.08 -6.88 -18.30
C ASN A 154 -0.09 -7.25 -19.79
N SER A 155 -1.21 -7.78 -20.30
CA SER A 155 -1.32 -8.34 -21.65
C SER A 155 -1.50 -7.30 -22.78
N GLU A 156 -1.72 -6.04 -22.45
CA GLU A 156 -1.81 -4.96 -23.47
C GLU A 156 -0.43 -4.51 -23.98
N ASP A 157 0.65 -4.83 -23.26
CA ASP A 157 2.02 -4.42 -23.58
C ASP A 157 2.87 -5.54 -24.23
N GLU A 158 2.45 -6.80 -24.14
CA GLU A 158 3.16 -7.97 -24.71
C GLU A 158 3.13 -8.01 -26.26
N LYS A 159 2.27 -7.22 -26.91
CA LYS A 159 2.14 -7.21 -28.38
C LYS A 159 3.27 -6.47 -29.11
N TYR A 160 4.17 -5.81 -28.38
CA TYR A 160 5.29 -5.07 -28.97
C TYR A 160 6.61 -5.87 -29.05
N PHE A 161 6.70 -7.05 -28.42
CA PHE A 161 7.95 -7.82 -28.36
C PHE A 161 8.12 -8.92 -29.41
N ASN A 162 7.09 -9.24 -30.20
CA ASN A 162 7.20 -10.31 -31.19
C ASN A 162 7.78 -9.88 -32.56
N GLY A 163 8.45 -8.73 -32.61
CA GLY A 163 9.09 -8.20 -33.80
C GLY A 163 10.61 -8.07 -33.65
N LYS A 164 11.33 -9.15 -33.99
CA LYS A 164 12.75 -9.24 -34.42
C LYS A 164 13.74 -9.90 -33.45
N ASN A 165 14.05 -11.15 -33.84
CA ASN A 165 15.39 -11.73 -34.07
C ASN A 165 16.26 -12.06 -32.84
N GLY A 166 16.50 -13.36 -32.70
CA GLY A 166 17.35 -13.92 -31.67
C GLY A 166 18.85 -13.89 -31.95
N SER A 167 19.61 -14.12 -30.88
CA SER A 167 20.83 -14.92 -30.85
C SER A 167 21.35 -15.04 -29.42
N LYS A 168 21.44 -16.29 -28.93
CA LYS A 168 22.44 -16.90 -28.04
C LYS A 168 22.92 -16.17 -26.75
N SER A 169 22.62 -16.84 -25.63
CA SER A 169 23.51 -17.26 -24.52
C SER A 169 24.57 -16.29 -23.96
N GLN A 170 24.55 -16.02 -22.65
CA GLN A 170 25.47 -16.63 -21.67
C GLN A 170 25.25 -16.07 -20.25
N SER A 171 25.74 -16.86 -19.29
CA SER A 171 25.76 -16.76 -17.84
C SER A 171 26.30 -15.46 -17.24
N ASN A 172 25.96 -15.24 -15.96
CA ASN A 172 26.74 -14.73 -14.81
C ASN A 172 25.73 -14.04 -13.86
N GLY A 173 25.50 -14.45 -12.61
CA GLY A 173 26.48 -14.58 -11.53
C GLY A 173 26.56 -13.27 -10.75
N SER A 174 26.34 -13.32 -9.43
CA SER A 174 26.52 -12.26 -8.41
C SER A 174 25.46 -11.15 -8.31
N SER A 175 25.12 -10.57 -7.16
CA SER A 175 25.29 -10.89 -5.74
C SER A 175 24.41 -9.88 -4.99
N SER A 176 23.81 -10.35 -3.91
CA SER A 176 23.18 -9.55 -2.87
C SER A 176 24.21 -8.67 -2.14
N GLU A 177 24.02 -7.36 -2.13
CA GLU A 177 24.62 -6.46 -1.12
C GLU A 177 23.55 -5.52 -0.56
N CYS A 178 22.89 -5.98 0.50
CA CYS A 178 22.16 -5.12 1.43
C CYS A 178 23.13 -4.69 2.54
N ASN A 179 23.53 -3.42 2.49
CA ASN A 179 24.46 -2.75 3.40
C ASN A 179 24.12 -2.97 4.89
N LYS A 180 25.01 -3.64 5.62
CA LYS A 180 25.08 -3.60 7.09
C LYS A 180 25.71 -2.27 7.53
N LYS A 181 24.92 -1.37 8.13
CA LYS A 181 25.47 -0.27 8.93
C LYS A 181 25.50 -0.69 10.40
N ASN A 182 26.72 -0.73 10.92
CA ASN A 182 27.10 -0.93 12.32
C ASN A 182 26.46 0.11 13.23
N ASN A 183 26.02 -0.30 14.42
CA ASN A 183 26.08 0.55 15.59
C ASN A 183 26.33 -0.30 16.84
N ARG A 184 27.54 -0.18 17.39
CA ARG A 184 27.92 -0.68 18.72
C ARG A 184 27.42 0.33 19.75
N SER A 185 26.69 -0.12 20.76
CA SER A 185 26.42 0.67 21.97
C SER A 185 27.10 0.03 23.18
N ASN A 186 27.85 0.88 23.89
CA ASN A 186 28.65 0.64 25.09
C ASN A 186 27.91 -0.11 26.21
N MET A 187 28.64 -1.01 26.89
CA MET A 187 28.40 -1.34 28.30
C MET A 187 29.43 -0.58 29.14
N CYS A 188 28.95 0.26 30.07
CA CYS A 188 29.72 0.74 31.21
C CYS A 188 29.80 -0.39 32.25
N SER A 189 30.99 -0.59 32.81
CA SER A 189 31.23 -1.20 34.13
C SER A 189 31.59 -0.08 35.09
#